data_AF-A0A0C1U4J5-F1
#
_entry.id   AF-A0A0C1U4J5-F1
#
_cell.length_a   1.000
_cell.length_b   1.000
_cell.length_c   1.000
_cell.angle_alpha   90.00
_cell.angle_beta   90.00
_cell.angle_gamma   90.00
#
_symmetry.space_group_name_H-M   'P 1'
#
loop_
_entity.id
_entity.type
_entity.pdbx_description
1 polymer ?
#
loop_
_entity_poly.entity_id
_entity_poly.type
_entity_poly.pdbx_seq_one_letter_code
_entity_poly.pdbx_strand_id
1 'polypeptide(L)'
;MNGLTIKRRQGGDSGERCILCIGGDLTIPFAGEFRGALLEALDQAASVEVDVSGVSTVDITGLQLLCSAHRAACTRQKGFFLTGRDNPVFVESVGLAGFERHVGCSRDAGKNCIWIGGDE
;
A
#
# COMPACT_ATOMS: atom_id res chain seq x y z
N MET A 1 16.45 5.14 13.12
CA MET A 1 15.91 4.41 11.95
C MET A 1 15.71 2.97 12.38
N ASN A 2 14.46 2.51 12.37
CA ASN A 2 14.06 1.18 12.80
C ASN A 2 14.21 0.13 11.66
N GLY A 3 14.56 0.58 10.44
CA GLY A 3 14.68 -0.29 9.27
C GLY A 3 13.32 -0.61 8.65
N LEU A 4 13.30 -1.12 7.43
CA LEU A 4 12.08 -1.66 6.80
C LEU A 4 12.01 -3.17 7.02
N THR A 5 10.83 -3.69 7.35
CA THR A 5 10.54 -5.14 7.35
C THR A 5 9.32 -5.39 6.48
N ILE A 6 9.42 -6.38 5.58
CA ILE A 6 8.33 -6.81 4.72
C ILE A 6 8.11 -8.31 4.90
N LYS A 7 6.96 -8.70 5.43
CA LYS A 7 6.54 -10.11 5.51
C LYS A 7 5.44 -10.37 4.50
N ARG A 8 5.51 -11.50 3.77
CA ARG A 8 4.48 -11.91 2.81
C ARG A 8 3.59 -13.00 3.42
N ARG A 9 2.29 -12.89 3.23
CA ARG A 9 1.29 -13.92 3.56
C ARG A 9 0.37 -14.13 2.35
N GLN A 10 -0.14 -15.35 2.17
CA GLN A 10 -1.20 -15.62 1.20
C GLN A 10 -2.56 -15.56 1.92
N GLY A 11 -3.58 -15.04 1.25
CA GLY A 11 -4.96 -14.96 1.75
C GLY A 11 -5.98 -15.47 0.74
N GLY A 12 -7.11 -15.98 1.23
CA GLY A 12 -8.21 -16.55 0.44
C GLY A 12 -8.09 -18.05 0.17
N ASP A 13 -9.23 -18.72 -0.06
CA ASP A 13 -9.33 -20.17 -0.26
C ASP A 13 -8.59 -20.69 -1.52
N SER A 14 -8.18 -19.81 -2.44
CA SER A 14 -7.42 -20.14 -3.66
C SER A 14 -6.03 -19.49 -3.76
N GLY A 15 -5.55 -18.76 -2.75
CA GLY A 15 -4.22 -18.11 -2.78
C GLY A 15 -4.11 -16.93 -3.75
N GLU A 16 -5.22 -16.37 -4.20
CA GLU A 16 -5.26 -15.27 -5.18
C GLU A 16 -4.91 -13.88 -4.60
N ARG A 17 -4.77 -13.78 -3.27
CA ARG A 17 -4.40 -12.54 -2.54
C ARG A 17 -3.02 -12.66 -1.90
N CYS A 18 -2.14 -11.72 -2.22
CA CYS A 18 -0.84 -11.56 -1.56
C CYS A 18 -0.93 -10.39 -0.56
N ILE A 19 -0.61 -10.65 0.71
CA ILE A 19 -0.61 -9.65 1.78
C ILE A 19 0.83 -9.30 2.12
N LEU A 20 1.19 -8.02 2.00
CA LEU A 20 2.46 -7.44 2.42
C LEU A 20 2.29 -6.76 3.78
N CYS A 21 2.79 -7.39 4.84
CA CYS A 21 2.82 -6.79 6.18
C CYS A 21 4.07 -5.93 6.34
N ILE A 22 3.88 -4.62 6.43
CA ILE A 22 4.94 -3.62 6.48
C ILE A 22 5.21 -3.23 7.93
N GLY A 23 6.47 -3.31 8.34
CA GLY A 23 6.94 -2.89 9.65
C GLY A 23 8.09 -1.89 9.55
N GLY A 24 8.17 -0.97 10.51
CA GLY A 24 9.29 -0.04 10.63
C GLY A 24 9.18 1.18 9.71
N ASP A 25 10.28 1.56 9.07
CA ASP A 25 10.42 2.84 8.35
C ASP A 25 10.02 2.72 6.87
N LEU A 26 8.87 3.29 6.52
CA LEU A 26 8.38 3.44 5.14
C LEU A 26 8.84 4.77 4.54
N THR A 27 10.16 4.91 4.34
CA THR A 27 10.80 6.17 3.95
C THR A 27 11.75 6.01 2.76
N ILE A 28 12.25 7.13 2.21
CA ILE A 28 13.09 7.17 1.01
C ILE A 28 14.31 6.21 1.01
N PRO A 29 15.04 5.95 2.11
CA PRO A 29 16.17 5.02 2.09
C PRO A 29 15.77 3.59 1.72
N PHE A 30 14.52 3.20 1.99
CA PHE A 30 13.98 1.86 1.72
C PHE A 30 13.05 1.81 0.50
N ALA A 31 12.95 2.92 -0.25
CA ALA A 31 12.03 3.05 -1.39
C ALA A 31 12.27 1.98 -2.47
N GLY A 32 13.53 1.62 -2.74
CA GLY A 32 13.88 0.58 -3.71
C GLY A 32 13.36 -0.80 -3.30
N GLU A 33 13.58 -1.17 -2.03
CA GLU A 33 13.11 -2.44 -1.45
C GLU A 33 11.58 -2.52 -1.45
N PHE A 34 10.91 -1.46 -0.97
CA PHE A 34 9.46 -1.42 -0.93
C PHE A 34 8.83 -1.48 -2.33
N ARG A 35 9.38 -0.71 -3.29
CA ARG A 35 8.94 -0.76 -4.69
C ARG A 35 9.11 -2.15 -5.29
N GLY A 36 10.23 -2.82 -5.02
CA GLY A 36 10.49 -4.19 -5.48
C GLY A 36 9.41 -5.15 -4.97
N ALA A 37 9.13 -5.13 -3.67
CA ALA A 37 8.12 -5.97 -3.06
C ALA A 37 6.71 -5.74 -3.63
N LEU A 38 6.33 -4.48 -3.87
CA LEU A 38 5.05 -4.13 -4.49
C LEU A 38 4.91 -4.69 -5.90
N LEU A 39 5.96 -4.59 -6.73
CA LEU A 39 5.95 -5.11 -8.09
C LEU A 39 5.88 -6.64 -8.12
N GLU A 40 6.71 -7.30 -7.30
CA GLU A 40 6.69 -8.77 -7.18
C GLU A 40 5.31 -9.28 -6.76
N ALA A 41 4.67 -8.64 -5.78
CA ALA A 41 3.32 -9.00 -5.35
C ALA A 41 2.29 -8.83 -6.47
N LEU A 42 2.37 -7.73 -7.22
CA LEU A 42 1.49 -7.48 -8.37
C LEU A 42 1.71 -8.47 -9.51
N ASP A 43 2.93 -8.98 -9.68
CA ASP A 43 3.24 -9.99 -10.71
C ASP A 43 2.71 -11.38 -10.31
N GLN A 44 2.67 -11.69 -9.01
CA GLN A 44 2.36 -13.04 -8.50
C GLN A 44 0.90 -13.27 -8.09
N ALA A 45 0.13 -12.21 -7.80
CA ALA A 45 -1.23 -12.33 -7.28
C ALA A 45 -2.26 -11.55 -8.10
N ALA A 46 -3.52 -12.02 -8.07
CA ALA A 46 -4.65 -11.29 -8.67
C ALA A 46 -5.06 -10.07 -7.83
N SER A 47 -4.81 -10.13 -6.53
CA SER A 47 -5.00 -9.02 -5.59
C SER A 47 -3.80 -8.87 -4.65
N VAL A 48 -3.47 -7.63 -4.32
CA VAL A 48 -2.44 -7.29 -3.35
C VAL A 48 -3.08 -6.50 -2.22
N GLU A 49 -2.75 -6.86 -0.99
CA GLU A 49 -3.08 -6.08 0.20
C GLU A 49 -1.78 -5.61 0.85
N VAL A 50 -1.73 -4.36 1.26
CA VAL A 50 -0.63 -3.83 2.05
C VAL A 50 -1.15 -3.49 3.45
N ASP A 51 -0.62 -4.17 4.45
CA ASP A 51 -0.93 -3.93 5.86
C ASP A 51 0.13 -2.98 6.43
N VAL A 52 -0.29 -1.76 6.76
CA VAL A 52 0.58 -0.69 7.31
C VAL A 52 0.46 -0.54 8.83
N SER A 53 -0.20 -1.48 9.53
CA SER A 53 -0.36 -1.41 10.99
C SER A 53 0.97 -1.37 11.74
N GLY A 54 2.04 -1.94 11.17
CA GLY A 54 3.37 -2.04 11.79
C GLY A 54 4.34 -0.90 11.47
N VAL A 55 3.95 0.12 10.69
CA VAL A 55 4.87 1.21 10.34
C VAL A 55 5.14 2.12 11.55
N SER A 56 6.39 2.55 11.71
CA SER A 56 6.83 3.49 12.76
C SER A 56 7.23 4.86 12.23
N THR A 57 7.55 4.96 10.94
CA THR A 57 7.90 6.22 10.26
C THR A 57 7.41 6.15 8.83
N VAL A 58 6.81 7.22 8.32
CA VAL A 58 6.35 7.31 6.93
C VAL A 58 6.76 8.67 6.36
N ASP A 59 7.18 8.72 5.11
CA ASP A 59 7.39 9.97 4.38
C ASP A 59 6.60 10.00 3.07
N ILE A 60 6.72 11.13 2.35
CA ILE A 60 6.05 11.33 1.07
C ILE A 60 6.43 10.26 0.02
N THR A 61 7.66 9.72 0.07
CA THR A 61 8.11 8.68 -0.86
C THR A 61 7.37 7.38 -0.61
N GLY A 62 7.18 6.99 0.65
CA GLY A 62 6.38 5.83 1.03
C GLY A 62 4.94 5.93 0.52
N LEU A 63 4.29 7.07 0.75
CA LEU A 63 2.92 7.33 0.29
C LEU A 63 2.79 7.35 -1.24
N GLN A 64 3.76 7.96 -1.94
CA GLN A 64 3.79 7.97 -3.40
C GLN A 64 3.94 6.57 -3.99
N LEU A 65 4.73 5.69 -3.37
CA LEU A 65 4.87 4.30 -3.81
C LEU A 65 3.56 3.52 -3.65
N LEU A 66 2.84 3.68 -2.55
CA LEU A 66 1.49 3.11 -2.37
C LEU A 66 0.51 3.59 -3.45
N CYS A 67 0.47 4.91 -3.69
CA CYS A 67 -0.38 5.49 -4.73
C CYS A 67 -0.01 4.99 -6.14
N SER A 68 1.29 4.86 -6.42
CA SER A 68 1.79 4.33 -7.69
C SER A 68 1.42 2.85 -7.88
N ALA A 69 1.54 2.04 -6.83
CA ALA A 69 1.16 0.63 -6.86
C ALA A 69 -0.34 0.43 -7.08
N HIS A 70 -1.20 1.20 -6.40
CA HIS A 70 -2.64 1.22 -6.67
C HIS A 70 -2.93 1.53 -8.14
N ARG A 71 -2.34 2.60 -8.68
CA ARG A 71 -2.51 2.97 -10.10
C ARG A 71 -1.99 1.91 -11.07
N ALA A 72 -0.91 1.21 -10.72
CA ALA A 72 -0.37 0.10 -11.50
C ALA A 72 -1.33 -1.10 -11.47
N ALA A 73 -1.91 -1.42 -10.32
CA ALA A 73 -2.92 -2.46 -10.17
C ALA A 73 -4.17 -2.16 -11.03
N CYS A 74 -4.68 -0.92 -11.01
CA CYS A 74 -5.79 -0.51 -11.88
C CYS A 74 -5.46 -0.72 -13.37
N THR A 75 -4.25 -0.35 -13.79
CA THR A 75 -3.79 -0.52 -15.18
C THR A 75 -3.69 -2.00 -15.57
N ARG A 76 -3.34 -2.87 -14.61
CA ARG A 76 -3.21 -4.32 -14.78
C ARG A 76 -4.51 -5.08 -14.48
N GLN A 77 -5.61 -4.38 -14.20
CA GLN A 77 -6.90 -4.97 -13.79
C GLN A 77 -6.78 -5.91 -12.57
N LYS A 78 -5.96 -5.53 -11.59
CA LYS A 78 -5.75 -6.27 -10.33
C LYS A 78 -6.34 -5.54 -9.13
N GLY A 79 -6.67 -6.28 -8.08
CA GLY A 79 -7.07 -5.69 -6.79
C GLY A 79 -5.88 -5.11 -6.04
N PHE A 80 -6.07 -3.96 -5.38
CA PHE A 80 -5.07 -3.36 -4.50
C PHE A 80 -5.74 -2.72 -3.30
N PHE A 81 -5.43 -3.23 -2.10
CA PHE A 81 -6.08 -2.86 -0.84
C PHE A 81 -5.05 -2.40 0.19
N LEU A 82 -5.49 -1.60 1.13
CA LEU A 82 -4.65 -1.07 2.20
C LEU A 82 -5.34 -1.29 3.55
N THR A 83 -4.71 -2.01 4.46
CA THR A 83 -5.23 -2.29 5.82
C THR A 83 -4.32 -1.71 6.89
N GLY A 84 -4.79 -1.61 8.14
CA GLY A 84 -4.03 -0.98 9.23
C GLY A 84 -3.88 0.54 9.12
N ARG A 85 -4.80 1.19 8.38
CA ARG A 85 -4.77 2.63 8.07
C ARG A 85 -5.00 3.52 9.28
N ASP A 86 -5.49 2.96 10.38
CA ASP A 86 -5.67 3.62 11.67
C ASP A 86 -4.36 3.78 12.46
N ASN A 87 -3.24 3.25 11.96
CA ASN A 87 -1.92 3.54 12.52
C ASN A 87 -1.67 5.06 12.58
N PRO A 88 -1.39 5.63 13.78
CA PRO A 88 -1.36 7.09 13.96
C PRO A 88 -0.25 7.78 13.15
N VAL A 89 0.92 7.14 13.01
CA VAL A 89 2.02 7.67 12.20
C VAL A 89 1.62 7.72 10.73
N PHE A 90 0.92 6.69 10.25
CA PHE A 90 0.42 6.64 8.90
C PHE A 90 -0.65 7.72 8.65
N VAL A 91 -1.65 7.84 9.54
CA VAL A 91 -2.72 8.86 9.46
C VAL A 91 -2.13 10.27 9.43
N GLU A 92 -1.24 10.59 10.37
CA GLU A 92 -0.59 11.90 10.45
C GLU A 92 0.16 12.22 9.15
N SER A 93 0.93 11.25 8.64
CA SER A 93 1.71 11.42 7.41
C SER A 93 0.82 11.65 6.18
N VAL A 94 -0.32 10.94 6.08
CA VAL A 94 -1.30 11.14 5.00
C VAL A 94 -1.90 12.55 5.04
N GLY A 95 -2.27 13.02 6.24
CA GLY A 95 -2.82 14.37 6.44
C GLY A 95 -1.79 15.46 6.10
N LEU A 96 -0.60 15.39 6.67
CA LEU A 96 0.48 16.37 6.44
C LEU A 96 0.93 16.43 4.98
N ALA A 97 0.95 15.29 4.28
CA ALA A 97 1.35 15.23 2.88
C ALA A 97 0.21 15.58 1.89
N GLY A 98 -1.01 15.85 2.37
CA GLY A 98 -2.16 16.20 1.53
C GLY A 98 -2.69 15.04 0.68
N PHE A 99 -2.56 13.80 1.18
CA PHE A 99 -3.04 12.60 0.49
C PHE A 99 -4.50 12.26 0.80
N GLU A 100 -5.11 12.91 1.79
CA GLU A 100 -6.54 12.78 2.08
C GLU A 100 -7.39 13.17 0.86
N ARG A 101 -8.36 12.33 0.51
CA ARG A 101 -9.19 12.51 -0.68
C ARG A 101 -10.66 12.32 -0.38
N HIS A 102 -11.47 13.04 -1.16
CA HIS A 102 -12.92 12.88 -1.23
C HIS A 102 -13.37 12.21 -2.54
N VAL A 103 -12.54 12.24 -3.59
CA VAL A 103 -12.73 11.48 -4.84
C VAL A 103 -11.46 10.71 -5.21
N GLY A 104 -11.65 9.45 -5.65
CA GLY A 104 -10.57 8.53 -5.98
C GLY A 104 -9.71 9.06 -7.12
N CYS A 105 -8.54 8.47 -7.33
CA CYS A 105 -7.70 8.90 -8.44
C CYS A 105 -8.38 8.62 -9.79
N SER A 106 -8.04 9.38 -10.84
CA SER A 106 -8.67 9.22 -12.17
C SER A 106 -8.45 7.86 -12.84
N ARG A 107 -7.56 7.03 -12.30
CA ARG A 107 -7.30 5.66 -12.77
C ARG A 107 -8.12 4.60 -12.05
N ASP A 108 -8.82 5.00 -10.98
CA ASP A 108 -9.61 4.11 -10.14
C ASP A 108 -11.01 3.90 -10.73
N ALA A 109 -11.12 3.02 -11.73
CA ALA A 109 -12.42 2.65 -12.28
C ALA A 109 -13.28 1.87 -11.26
N GLY A 110 -12.63 1.17 -10.31
CA GLY A 110 -13.28 0.34 -9.29
C GLY A 110 -13.80 1.11 -8.09
N LYS A 111 -13.52 2.42 -7.98
CA LYS A 111 -13.85 3.27 -6.82
C LYS A 111 -13.27 2.74 -5.49
N ASN A 112 -12.12 2.07 -5.56
CA ASN A 112 -11.43 1.46 -4.42
C ASN A 112 -10.11 2.16 -4.07
N CYS A 113 -9.97 3.45 -4.40
CA CYS A 113 -8.78 4.22 -4.10
C CYS A 113 -8.45 4.14 -2.61
N ILE A 114 -7.21 3.72 -2.32
CA ILE A 114 -6.68 3.54 -0.96
C ILE A 114 -6.72 4.81 -0.09
N TRP A 115 -6.90 5.98 -0.70
CA TRP A 115 -7.01 7.25 0.01
C TRP A 115 -8.43 7.62 0.43
N ILE A 116 -9.44 6.82 0.06
CA ILE A 116 -10.85 7.04 0.42
C ILE A 116 -11.41 5.90 1.25
N GLY A 117 -11.10 4.66 0.88
CA GLY A 117 -11.75 3.50 1.52
C GLY A 117 -11.37 2.17 0.90
N GLY A 118 -10.17 2.02 0.34
CA GLY A 118 -9.70 0.79 -0.32
C GLY A 118 -9.43 -0.37 0.64
N ASP A 119 -10.40 -0.67 1.49
CA ASP A 119 -10.28 -1.57 2.63
C ASP A 119 -10.84 -2.97 2.28
N GLU A 120 -11.79 -3.09 1.33
CA GLU A 120 -12.36 -4.38 0.84
C GLU A 120 -12.85 -4.33 -0.62
#